data_AF-A0A6J1WNS4-F1
#
_entry.id   AF-A0A6J1WNS4-F1
#
_cell.length_a   1.000
_cell.length_b   1.000
_cell.length_c   1.000
_cell.angle_alpha   90.00
_cell.angle_beta   90.00
_cell.angle_gamma   90.00
#
_symmetry.space_group_name_H-M   'P 1'
#
loop_
_entity.id
_entity.type
_entity.pdbx_description
1 polymer ?
#
loop_
_entity_poly.entity_id
_entity_poly.type
_entity_poly.pdbx_seq_one_letter_code
_entity_poly.pdbx_strand_id
1 'polypeptide(L)'
;MLSAGMGDSEPNNQQPTPTDRLKEALCSKTSFQQYYLELAEMAMGTYKHIGRLRFARLIGRDLASFYSELGETGKAVVFLMDALRSYEEQGWRDLAAQTRLELVAAAHKMNDMDRYTKLSATIACTAELEILVRNFYFEEMLKCIKEKLSDKQDTVLAELNDCFKLVSATLIPSERGVYITDNKVQCRLLLECNLPKEVTCTRTAISIEPCKEDRNESGKRTPVKCYKTDLTVNGSVSTQTNSPRKSTSDVVESELSNIVS
;
A
#
# COMPACT_ATOMS: atom_id res chain seq x y z
N MET A 1 -0.51 -39.88 13.45
CA MET A 1 -1.29 -40.18 14.67
C MET A 1 -1.28 -38.94 15.55
N LEU A 2 -2.33 -38.12 15.51
CA LEU A 2 -2.52 -36.94 16.39
C LEU A 2 -3.86 -36.99 17.16
N SER A 3 -4.65 -38.06 17.04
CA SER A 3 -6.01 -38.13 17.61
C SER A 3 -6.09 -38.65 19.05
N ALA A 4 -4.97 -38.93 19.72
CA ALA A 4 -4.99 -39.42 21.10
C ALA A 4 -5.17 -38.25 22.08
N GLY A 5 -6.42 -37.84 22.34
CA GLY A 5 -6.74 -36.84 23.37
C GLY A 5 -7.93 -35.93 23.09
N MET A 6 -8.50 -35.97 21.88
CA MET A 6 -9.70 -35.21 21.55
C MET A 6 -10.92 -36.08 21.90
N GLY A 7 -11.56 -35.81 23.05
CA GLY A 7 -12.73 -36.56 23.50
C GLY A 7 -13.78 -36.69 22.39
N ASP A 8 -14.23 -37.91 22.13
CA ASP A 8 -15.28 -38.18 21.15
C ASP A 8 -16.58 -37.62 21.72
N SER A 9 -17.08 -36.55 21.10
CA SER A 9 -18.38 -35.96 21.42
C SER A 9 -19.49 -36.88 20.91
N GLU A 10 -20.41 -37.26 21.80
CA GLU A 10 -21.60 -38.06 21.47
C GLU A 10 -22.34 -37.51 20.24
N PRO A 11 -22.71 -38.37 19.26
CA PRO A 11 -23.27 -37.95 17.99
C PRO A 11 -24.75 -37.58 18.15
N ASN A 12 -25.04 -36.40 18.72
CA ASN A 12 -26.43 -35.99 18.94
C ASN A 12 -26.83 -34.66 18.31
N ASN A 13 -26.21 -34.22 17.21
CA ASN A 13 -26.80 -33.13 16.39
C ASN A 13 -26.34 -33.17 14.94
N GLN A 14 -27.23 -32.80 14.02
CA GLN A 14 -27.05 -32.77 12.56
C GLN A 14 -25.95 -31.80 12.06
N GLN A 15 -25.15 -31.21 12.96
CA GLN A 15 -24.08 -30.28 12.63
C GLN A 15 -22.74 -30.82 13.15
N PRO A 16 -21.67 -30.78 12.32
CA PRO A 16 -20.35 -31.28 12.71
C PRO A 16 -19.82 -30.49 13.92
N THR A 17 -19.32 -31.21 14.92
CA THR A 17 -18.72 -30.59 16.10
C THR A 17 -17.39 -29.90 15.75
N PRO A 18 -16.87 -28.98 16.58
CA PRO A 18 -15.55 -28.40 16.36
C PRO A 18 -14.44 -29.47 16.22
N THR A 19 -14.58 -30.57 16.95
CA THR A 19 -13.69 -31.74 16.90
C THR A 19 -13.76 -32.43 15.54
N ASP A 20 -14.97 -32.61 14.99
CA ASP A 20 -15.17 -33.22 13.67
C ASP A 20 -14.60 -32.34 12.56
N ARG A 21 -14.84 -31.03 12.62
CA ARG A 21 -14.25 -30.06 11.67
C ARG A 21 -12.72 -30.08 11.71
N LEU A 22 -12.13 -30.17 12.91
CA LEU A 22 -10.68 -30.28 13.04
C LEU A 22 -10.16 -31.61 12.48
N LYS A 23 -10.84 -32.74 12.74
CA LYS A 23 -10.50 -34.04 12.15
C LYS A 23 -10.52 -33.95 10.62
N GLU A 24 -11.56 -33.37 10.04
CA GLU A 24 -11.71 -33.16 8.59
C GLU A 24 -10.62 -32.25 8.00
N ALA A 25 -10.34 -31.11 8.65
CA ALA A 25 -9.28 -30.20 8.22
C ALA A 25 -7.91 -30.89 8.17
N LEU A 26 -7.64 -31.81 9.11
CA LEU A 26 -6.37 -32.55 9.17
C LEU A 26 -6.31 -33.75 8.22
N CYS A 27 -7.39 -34.09 7.51
CA CYS A 27 -7.40 -35.22 6.56
C CYS A 27 -6.58 -34.96 5.30
N SER A 28 -6.40 -33.70 4.88
CA SER A 28 -5.60 -33.36 3.70
C SER A 28 -5.00 -31.96 3.79
N LYS A 29 -3.94 -31.71 3.01
CA LYS A 29 -3.34 -30.38 2.90
C LYS A 29 -4.34 -29.33 2.40
N THR A 30 -5.18 -29.70 1.43
CA THR A 30 -6.20 -28.82 0.85
C THR A 30 -7.29 -28.49 1.86
N SER A 31 -7.77 -29.49 2.61
CA SER A 31 -8.75 -29.30 3.68
C SER A 31 -8.22 -28.39 4.78
N PHE A 32 -6.96 -28.60 5.18
CA PHE A 32 -6.30 -27.74 6.17
C PHE A 32 -6.19 -26.30 5.67
N GLN A 33 -5.73 -26.10 4.44
CA GLN A 33 -5.60 -24.78 3.84
C GLN A 33 -6.93 -24.04 3.79
N GLN A 34 -8.00 -24.70 3.34
CA GLN A 34 -9.33 -24.09 3.28
C GLN A 34 -9.81 -23.67 4.68
N TYR A 35 -9.68 -24.57 5.65
CA TYR A 35 -10.10 -24.30 7.02
C TYR A 35 -9.26 -23.20 7.69
N TYR A 36 -7.94 -23.18 7.47
CA TYR A 36 -7.06 -22.12 7.95
C TYR A 36 -7.46 -20.75 7.39
N LEU A 37 -7.71 -20.67 6.08
CA LEU A 37 -8.12 -19.42 5.44
C LEU A 37 -9.48 -18.94 5.95
N GLU A 38 -10.45 -19.84 6.13
CA GLU A 38 -11.77 -19.53 6.70
C GLU A 38 -11.63 -18.95 8.12
N LEU A 39 -10.86 -19.60 8.98
CA LEU A 39 -10.61 -19.13 10.35
C LEU A 39 -9.88 -17.78 10.36
N ALA A 40 -8.87 -17.61 9.52
CA ALA A 40 -8.10 -16.37 9.42
C ALA A 40 -8.98 -15.20 8.94
N GLU A 41 -9.85 -15.43 7.95
CA GLU A 41 -10.79 -14.42 7.45
C GLU A 41 -11.80 -14.01 8.53
N MET A 42 -12.42 -14.99 9.20
CA MET A 42 -13.35 -14.71 10.31
C MET A 42 -12.68 -13.95 11.45
N ALA A 43 -11.48 -14.35 11.85
CA ALA A 43 -10.72 -13.68 12.90
C ALA A 43 -10.34 -12.26 12.50
N MET A 44 -9.81 -12.07 11.29
CA MET A 44 -9.46 -10.75 10.75
C MET A 44 -10.68 -9.84 10.69
N GLY A 45 -11.82 -10.34 10.22
CA GLY A 45 -13.10 -9.63 10.16
C GLY A 45 -13.59 -9.22 11.54
N THR A 46 -13.51 -10.13 12.52
CA THR A 46 -13.87 -9.85 13.92
C THR A 46 -13.01 -8.74 14.50
N TYR A 47 -11.68 -8.82 14.36
CA TYR A 47 -10.77 -7.79 14.84
C TYR A 47 -10.99 -6.42 14.17
N LYS A 48 -11.30 -6.39 12.86
CA LYS A 48 -11.69 -5.17 12.16
C LYS A 48 -12.98 -4.58 12.74
N HIS A 49 -14.00 -5.41 12.97
CA HIS A 49 -15.30 -4.98 13.47
C HIS A 49 -15.22 -4.36 14.87
N ILE A 50 -14.40 -4.93 15.77
CA ILE A 50 -14.20 -4.40 17.12
C ILE A 50 -13.13 -3.29 17.20
N GLY A 51 -12.68 -2.75 16.06
CA GLY A 51 -11.71 -1.64 16.00
C GLY A 51 -10.27 -2.02 16.36
N ARG A 52 -9.94 -3.31 16.42
CA ARG A 52 -8.60 -3.85 16.77
C ARG A 52 -7.76 -4.08 15.50
N LEU A 53 -7.58 -3.04 14.70
CA LEU A 53 -6.95 -3.13 13.38
C LEU A 53 -5.53 -3.73 13.40
N ARG A 54 -4.74 -3.51 14.45
CA ARG A 54 -3.39 -4.10 14.58
C ARG A 54 -3.40 -5.63 14.56
N PHE A 55 -4.33 -6.26 15.27
CA PHE A 55 -4.47 -7.72 15.28
C PHE A 55 -4.91 -8.23 13.90
N ALA A 56 -5.81 -7.50 13.23
CA ALA A 56 -6.18 -7.82 11.86
C ALA A 56 -4.98 -7.70 10.89
N ARG A 57 -4.08 -6.73 11.08
CA ARG A 57 -2.86 -6.60 10.28
C ARG A 57 -1.84 -7.69 10.57
N LEU A 58 -1.72 -8.13 11.83
CA LEU A 58 -0.86 -9.26 12.20
C LEU A 58 -1.30 -10.54 11.48
N ILE A 59 -2.61 -10.86 11.52
CA ILE A 59 -3.17 -11.99 10.77
C ILE A 59 -2.94 -11.82 9.26
N GLY A 60 -3.13 -10.61 8.74
CA GLY A 60 -2.83 -10.30 7.33
C GLY A 60 -1.38 -10.60 6.96
N ARG A 61 -0.42 -10.30 7.84
CA ARG A 61 1.00 -10.60 7.62
C ARG A 61 1.27 -12.10 7.63
N ASP A 62 0.63 -12.86 8.51
CA ASP A 62 0.73 -14.33 8.52
C ASP A 62 0.13 -14.93 7.22
N LEU A 63 -0.99 -14.38 6.75
CA LEU A 63 -1.57 -14.72 5.45
C LEU A 63 -0.64 -14.35 4.28
N ALA A 64 0.08 -13.22 4.36
CA ALA A 64 1.06 -12.85 3.35
C ALA A 64 2.19 -13.89 3.23
N SER A 65 2.75 -14.31 4.37
CA SER A 65 3.76 -15.37 4.41
C SER A 65 3.21 -16.68 3.84
N PHE A 66 2.01 -17.07 4.28
CA PHE A 66 1.34 -18.28 3.80
C PHE A 66 1.13 -18.28 2.27
N TYR A 67 0.60 -17.18 1.71
CA TYR A 67 0.42 -17.06 0.26
C TYR A 67 1.74 -17.01 -0.50
N SER A 68 2.78 -16.39 0.05
CA SER A 68 4.11 -16.37 -0.55
C SER A 68 4.72 -17.77 -0.68
N GLU A 69 4.55 -18.60 0.36
CA GLU A 69 4.98 -20.01 0.39
C GLU A 69 4.19 -20.88 -0.61
N LEU A 70 2.90 -20.60 -0.81
CA LEU A 70 2.09 -21.24 -1.86
C LEU A 70 2.44 -20.77 -3.28
N GLY A 71 3.32 -19.79 -3.43
CA GLY A 71 3.65 -19.18 -4.72
C GLY A 71 2.64 -18.13 -5.19
N GLU A 72 1.57 -17.89 -4.44
CA GLU A 72 0.53 -16.89 -4.70
C GLU A 72 0.98 -15.47 -4.28
N THR A 73 2.13 -15.06 -4.80
CA THR A 73 2.83 -13.81 -4.42
C THR A 73 1.94 -12.57 -4.59
N GLY A 74 1.04 -12.55 -5.59
CA GLY A 74 0.10 -11.46 -5.80
C GLY A 74 -0.87 -11.25 -4.63
N LYS A 75 -1.37 -12.33 -4.00
CA LYS A 75 -2.22 -12.20 -2.81
C LYS A 75 -1.43 -11.74 -1.60
N ALA A 76 -0.19 -12.22 -1.44
CA ALA A 76 0.69 -11.79 -0.37
C ALA A 76 0.93 -10.28 -0.41
N VAL A 77 1.17 -9.71 -1.59
CA VAL A 77 1.37 -8.26 -1.78
C VAL A 77 0.18 -7.45 -1.29
N VAL A 78 -1.06 -7.90 -1.51
CA VAL A 78 -2.26 -7.18 -1.02
C VAL A 78 -2.21 -7.00 0.49
N PHE A 79 -1.90 -8.07 1.23
CA PHE A 79 -1.80 -8.00 2.69
C PHE A 79 -0.61 -7.17 3.18
N LEU A 80 0.54 -7.25 2.50
CA LEU A 80 1.72 -6.46 2.84
C LEU A 80 1.51 -4.96 2.61
N MET A 81 0.85 -4.57 1.51
CA MET A 81 0.51 -3.17 1.24
C MET A 81 -0.44 -2.60 2.30
N ASP A 82 -1.40 -3.41 2.71
CA ASP A 82 -2.36 -3.07 3.77
C ASP A 82 -1.68 -2.87 5.14
N ALA A 83 -0.69 -3.72 5.45
CA ALA A 83 0.15 -3.59 6.63
C ALA A 83 1.05 -2.35 6.56
N LEU A 84 1.73 -2.14 5.42
CA LEU A 84 2.61 -0.99 5.19
C LEU A 84 1.87 0.33 5.43
N ARG A 85 0.70 0.52 4.82
CA ARG A 85 -0.13 1.71 5.02
C ARG A 85 -0.43 1.95 6.50
N SER A 86 -0.78 0.88 7.22
CA SER A 86 -1.12 0.99 8.64
C SER A 86 0.10 1.35 9.50
N TYR A 87 1.30 0.90 9.13
CA TYR A 87 2.54 1.23 9.81
C TYR A 87 2.96 2.67 9.54
N GLU A 88 2.83 3.14 8.31
CA GLU A 88 3.11 4.52 7.92
C GLU A 88 2.16 5.50 8.63
N GLU A 89 0.85 5.24 8.62
CA GLU A 89 -0.17 6.06 9.31
C GLU A 89 0.07 6.16 10.82
N GLN A 90 0.65 5.12 11.43
CA GLN A 90 0.93 5.06 12.87
C GLN A 90 2.37 5.50 13.22
N GLY A 91 3.19 5.86 12.24
CA GLY A 91 4.58 6.25 12.43
C GLY A 91 5.51 5.10 12.86
N TRP A 92 5.15 3.86 12.56
CA TRP A 92 5.97 2.66 12.86
C TRP A 92 7.01 2.42 11.76
N ARG A 93 8.04 3.26 11.77
CA ARG A 93 8.98 3.37 10.64
C ARG A 93 9.81 2.09 10.42
N ASP A 94 10.29 1.44 11.48
CA ASP A 94 11.08 0.20 11.35
C ASP A 94 10.25 -0.94 10.72
N LEU A 95 8.99 -1.07 11.14
CA LEU A 95 8.06 -2.06 10.59
C LEU A 95 7.69 -1.74 9.13
N ALA A 96 7.51 -0.46 8.81
CA ALA A 96 7.30 -0.01 7.43
C ALA A 96 8.51 -0.34 6.56
N ALA A 97 9.73 -0.04 7.02
CA ALA A 97 10.97 -0.33 6.33
C ALA A 97 11.14 -1.83 6.04
N GLN A 98 10.92 -2.68 7.05
CA GLN A 98 10.96 -4.14 6.88
C GLN A 98 9.89 -4.64 5.88
N THR A 99 8.69 -4.08 5.94
CA THR A 99 7.61 -4.44 5.02
C THR A 99 7.93 -4.03 3.57
N ARG A 100 8.61 -2.89 3.36
CA ARG A 100 9.10 -2.47 2.04
C ARG A 100 10.12 -3.47 1.47
N LEU A 101 11.01 -4.03 2.30
CA LEU A 101 11.95 -5.08 1.89
C LEU A 101 11.23 -6.37 1.44
N GLU A 102 10.15 -6.76 2.12
CA GLU A 102 9.34 -7.90 1.70
C GLU A 102 8.61 -7.63 0.38
N LEU A 103 8.06 -6.43 0.23
CA LEU A 103 7.37 -6.01 -0.99
C LEU A 103 8.31 -5.95 -2.20
N VAL A 104 9.55 -5.47 -2.05
CA VAL A 104 10.50 -5.40 -3.18
C VAL A 104 10.93 -6.80 -3.62
N ALA A 105 11.13 -7.71 -2.67
CA ALA A 105 11.40 -9.11 -2.97
C ALA A 105 10.23 -9.77 -3.72
N ALA A 106 8.99 -9.49 -3.29
CA ALA A 106 7.78 -9.96 -3.96
C ALA A 106 7.65 -9.38 -5.38
N ALA A 107 7.89 -8.08 -5.56
CA ALA A 107 7.87 -7.43 -6.87
C ALA A 107 8.89 -8.04 -7.84
N HIS A 108 10.11 -8.29 -7.36
CA HIS A 108 11.14 -8.98 -8.14
C HIS A 108 10.71 -10.40 -8.54
N LYS A 109 10.16 -11.19 -7.60
CA LYS A 109 9.68 -12.55 -7.86
C LYS A 109 8.55 -12.59 -8.91
N MET A 110 7.71 -11.56 -8.95
CA MET A 110 6.63 -11.43 -9.94
C MET A 110 7.09 -10.82 -11.28
N ASN A 111 8.36 -10.45 -11.41
CA ASN A 111 8.90 -9.71 -12.55
C ASN A 111 8.14 -8.40 -12.84
N ASP A 112 7.60 -7.76 -11.80
CA ASP A 112 6.93 -6.47 -11.85
C ASP A 112 7.97 -5.36 -11.69
N MET A 113 8.63 -5.02 -12.80
CA MET A 113 9.77 -4.10 -12.79
C MET A 113 9.41 -2.66 -12.45
N ASP A 114 8.16 -2.26 -12.69
CA ASP A 114 7.68 -0.91 -12.31
C ASP A 114 7.59 -0.79 -10.81
N ARG A 115 6.91 -1.75 -10.16
CA ARG A 115 6.84 -1.78 -8.70
C ARG A 115 8.22 -2.01 -8.08
N TYR A 116 9.04 -2.88 -8.66
CA TYR A 116 10.40 -3.12 -8.20
C TYR A 116 11.24 -1.84 -8.18
N THR A 117 11.19 -1.06 -9.27
CA THR A 117 11.95 0.20 -9.36
C THR A 117 11.46 1.22 -8.34
N LYS A 118 10.13 1.40 -8.22
CA LYS A 118 9.53 2.35 -7.27
C LYS A 118 9.88 2.01 -5.81
N LEU A 119 9.80 0.72 -5.46
CA LEU A 119 10.18 0.26 -4.13
C LEU A 119 11.68 0.38 -3.89
N SER A 120 12.51 0.09 -4.89
CA SER A 120 13.98 0.26 -4.79
C SER A 120 14.34 1.71 -4.53
N ALA A 121 13.70 2.67 -5.22
CA ALA A 121 13.85 4.09 -4.96
C ALA A 121 13.44 4.47 -3.53
N THR A 122 12.28 3.99 -3.09
CA THR A 122 11.75 4.26 -1.73
C THR A 122 12.68 3.70 -0.65
N ILE A 123 13.20 2.49 -0.84
CA ILE A 123 14.13 1.82 0.10
C ILE A 123 15.45 2.57 0.17
N ALA A 124 16.00 3.02 -0.96
CA ALA A 124 17.23 3.82 -0.98
C ALA A 124 17.11 5.11 -0.12
N CYS A 125 15.91 5.69 -0.10
CA CYS A 125 15.56 6.88 0.69
C CYS A 125 15.17 6.60 2.16
N THR A 126 14.96 5.33 2.56
CA THR A 126 14.46 4.99 3.89
C THR A 126 15.58 5.06 4.94
N ALA A 127 15.50 6.04 5.86
CA ALA A 127 16.57 6.33 6.82
C ALA A 127 16.75 5.27 7.91
N GLU A 128 15.70 4.48 8.18
CA GLU A 128 15.70 3.38 9.15
C GLU A 128 16.55 2.18 8.70
N LEU A 129 16.90 2.10 7.41
CA LEU A 129 17.70 1.03 6.86
C LEU A 129 19.18 1.36 6.85
N GLU A 130 20.00 0.33 7.00
CA GLU A 130 21.45 0.46 6.92
C GLU A 130 21.90 1.03 5.57
N ILE A 131 22.98 1.81 5.61
CA ILE A 131 23.52 2.48 4.43
C ILE A 131 23.92 1.48 3.32
N LEU A 132 24.32 0.26 3.67
CA LEU A 132 24.64 -0.78 2.70
C LEU A 132 23.39 -1.25 1.93
N VAL A 133 22.29 -1.49 2.64
CA VAL A 133 21.00 -1.87 2.04
C VAL A 133 20.49 -0.74 1.14
N ARG A 134 20.56 0.51 1.62
CA ARG A 134 20.15 1.68 0.85
C ARG A 134 20.97 1.85 -0.43
N ASN A 135 22.29 1.65 -0.36
CA ASN A 135 23.17 1.71 -1.54
C ASN A 135 22.88 0.58 -2.53
N PHE A 136 22.64 -0.64 -2.05
CA PHE A 136 22.26 -1.76 -2.91
C PHE A 136 20.99 -1.45 -3.72
N TYR A 137 19.92 -1.03 -3.06
CA TYR A 137 18.66 -0.73 -3.75
C TYR A 137 18.73 0.56 -4.59
N PHE A 138 19.61 1.49 -4.25
CA PHE A 138 19.90 2.63 -5.12
C PHE A 138 20.49 2.18 -6.46
N GLU A 139 21.45 1.25 -6.43
CA GLU A 139 22.06 0.70 -7.65
C GLU A 139 21.05 -0.12 -8.46
N GLU A 140 20.25 -0.95 -7.79
CA GLU A 140 19.17 -1.72 -8.43
C GLU A 140 18.13 -0.81 -9.08
N MET A 141 17.73 0.30 -8.43
CA MET A 141 16.86 1.31 -9.02
C MET A 141 17.48 1.87 -10.32
N LEU A 142 18.72 2.36 -10.27
CA LEU A 142 19.38 2.95 -11.44
C LEU A 142 19.56 1.94 -12.58
N LYS A 143 19.92 0.70 -12.24
CA LYS A 143 20.05 -0.39 -13.19
C LYS A 143 18.70 -0.69 -13.87
N CYS A 144 17.64 -0.83 -13.08
CA CYS A 144 16.31 -1.11 -13.60
C CYS A 144 15.78 0.03 -14.50
N ILE A 145 16.03 1.29 -14.12
CA ILE A 145 15.72 2.45 -14.97
C ILE A 145 16.40 2.34 -16.34
N LYS A 146 17.69 1.99 -16.36
CA LYS A 146 18.47 1.90 -17.60
C LYS A 146 18.14 0.68 -18.45
N GLU A 147 17.91 -0.48 -17.85
CA GLU A 147 17.81 -1.75 -18.57
C GLU A 147 16.37 -2.18 -18.88
N LYS A 148 15.39 -1.71 -18.10
CA LYS A 148 14.01 -2.23 -18.14
C LYS A 148 12.96 -1.17 -18.43
N LEU A 149 13.27 0.10 -18.16
CA LEU A 149 12.34 1.22 -18.28
C LEU A 149 12.70 2.21 -19.37
N SER A 150 13.93 2.21 -19.88
CA SER A 150 14.39 3.14 -20.94
C SER A 150 13.55 3.06 -22.20
N ASP A 151 13.06 1.87 -22.53
CA ASP A 151 12.38 1.57 -23.79
C ASP A 151 10.85 1.64 -23.65
N LYS A 152 10.33 1.94 -22.46
CA LYS A 152 8.90 2.09 -22.22
C LYS A 152 8.40 3.42 -22.77
N GLN A 153 7.26 3.37 -23.48
CA GLN A 153 6.54 4.57 -23.89
C GLN A 153 5.87 5.28 -22.71
N ASP A 154 5.44 4.50 -21.71
CA ASP A 154 4.75 5.03 -20.53
C ASP A 154 5.73 5.53 -19.47
N THR A 155 5.44 6.70 -18.90
CA THR A 155 6.23 7.27 -17.82
C THR A 155 5.97 6.53 -16.51
N VAL A 156 7.03 6.08 -15.84
CA VAL A 156 6.93 5.53 -14.49
C VAL A 156 6.92 6.65 -13.47
N LEU A 157 5.75 6.90 -12.88
CA LEU A 157 5.59 7.88 -11.80
C LEU A 157 5.74 7.20 -10.43
N ALA A 158 6.55 7.80 -9.57
CA ALA A 158 6.76 7.38 -8.19
C ALA A 158 6.54 8.56 -7.25
N GLU A 159 5.73 8.35 -6.21
CA GLU A 159 5.67 9.29 -5.10
C GLU A 159 6.89 9.09 -4.22
N LEU A 160 7.73 10.13 -4.15
CA LEU A 160 9.00 10.08 -3.43
C LEU A 160 8.96 11.01 -2.21
N ASN A 161 7.84 10.97 -1.46
CA ASN A 161 7.58 11.83 -0.31
C ASN A 161 8.68 11.73 0.77
N ASP A 162 9.26 10.53 0.95
CA ASP A 162 10.36 10.29 1.89
C ASP A 162 11.76 10.56 1.28
N CYS A 163 11.88 10.77 -0.03
CA CYS A 163 13.17 11.00 -0.67
C CYS A 163 13.62 12.44 -0.63
N PHE A 164 12.69 13.40 -0.70
CA PHE A 164 13.00 14.81 -0.69
C PHE A 164 12.25 15.51 0.42
N LYS A 165 12.99 16.19 1.29
CA LYS A 165 12.42 17.03 2.33
C LYS A 165 12.59 18.48 1.95
N LEU A 166 11.48 19.22 1.89
CA LEU A 166 11.51 20.68 1.76
C LEU A 166 11.97 21.30 3.08
N VAL A 167 13.18 21.83 3.10
CA VAL A 167 13.78 22.47 4.28
C VAL A 167 13.30 23.91 4.41
N SER A 168 13.23 24.65 3.30
CA SER A 168 12.71 26.01 3.30
C SER A 168 12.17 26.43 1.94
N ALA A 169 11.12 27.24 1.94
CA ALA A 169 10.63 27.96 0.77
C ALA A 169 10.51 29.44 1.13
N THR A 170 11.38 30.27 0.57
CA THR A 170 11.45 31.70 0.89
C THR A 170 11.29 32.53 -0.36
N LEU A 171 10.42 33.52 -0.32
CA LEU A 171 10.37 34.54 -1.37
C LEU A 171 11.62 35.39 -1.31
N ILE A 172 12.24 35.60 -2.47
CA ILE A 172 13.33 36.56 -2.60
C ILE A 172 12.69 37.94 -2.62
N PRO A 173 13.01 38.83 -1.65
CA PRO A 173 12.40 40.15 -1.54
C PRO A 173 12.48 40.92 -2.86
N SER A 174 11.39 41.59 -3.25
CA SER A 174 11.45 42.57 -4.34
C SER A 174 12.38 43.71 -3.94
N GLU A 175 13.11 44.29 -4.90
CA GLU A 175 13.94 45.47 -4.70
C GLU A 175 13.18 46.63 -4.03
N ARG A 176 11.87 46.71 -4.25
CA ARG A 176 10.99 47.75 -3.69
C ARG A 176 10.33 47.36 -2.36
N GLY A 177 10.62 46.17 -1.83
CA GLY A 177 10.03 45.66 -0.58
C GLY A 177 8.53 45.33 -0.66
N VAL A 178 7.88 45.50 -1.81
CA VAL A 178 6.45 45.26 -2.01
C VAL A 178 6.24 44.45 -3.29
N TYR A 179 5.41 43.42 -3.21
CA TYR A 179 4.94 42.68 -4.39
C TYR A 179 3.64 43.33 -4.89
N ILE A 180 3.68 43.89 -6.10
CA ILE A 180 2.53 44.49 -6.79
C ILE A 180 2.08 43.49 -7.87
N THR A 181 0.85 43.63 -8.37
CA THR A 181 0.35 42.89 -9.53
C THR A 181 1.35 42.91 -10.69
N ASP A 182 1.48 41.78 -11.39
CA ASP A 182 2.41 41.53 -12.50
C ASP A 182 3.91 41.49 -12.15
N ASN A 183 4.28 41.53 -10.86
CA ASN A 183 5.67 41.28 -10.48
C ASN A 183 6.05 39.80 -10.65
N LYS A 184 7.23 39.56 -11.21
CA LYS A 184 7.88 38.24 -11.16
C LYS A 184 8.25 37.94 -9.72
N VAL A 185 7.56 36.98 -9.12
CA VAL A 185 7.89 36.46 -7.79
C VAL A 185 9.00 35.43 -7.94
N GLN A 186 10.13 35.68 -7.30
CA GLN A 186 11.20 34.69 -7.20
C GLN A 186 11.09 33.97 -5.86
N CYS A 187 11.20 32.65 -5.90
CA CYS A 187 11.22 31.80 -4.73
C CYS A 187 12.54 31.04 -4.69
N ARG A 188 13.14 30.95 -3.50
CA ARG A 188 14.27 30.07 -3.21
C ARG A 188 13.75 28.88 -2.43
N LEU A 189 13.93 27.69 -3.00
CA LEU A 189 13.62 26.42 -2.37
C LEU A 189 14.92 25.74 -1.93
N LEU A 190 14.93 25.20 -0.72
CA LEU A 190 15.99 24.34 -0.22
C LEU A 190 15.41 22.94 -0.01
N LEU A 191 15.93 21.97 -0.75
CA LEU A 191 15.53 20.57 -0.70
C LEU A 191 16.69 19.75 -0.14
N GLU A 192 16.38 18.85 0.79
CA GLU A 192 17.29 17.82 1.28
C GLU A 192 16.93 16.49 0.58
N CYS A 193 17.93 15.82 0.02
CA CYS A 193 17.76 14.55 -0.67
C CYS A 193 18.27 13.40 0.22
N ASN A 194 17.43 12.41 0.47
CA ASN A 194 17.76 11.22 1.26
C ASN A 194 18.36 10.08 0.43
N LEU A 195 18.63 10.29 -0.87
CA LEU A 195 19.34 9.30 -1.66
C LEU A 195 20.79 9.18 -1.18
N PRO A 196 21.37 7.96 -1.16
CA PRO A 196 22.73 7.75 -0.65
C PRO A 196 23.82 8.26 -1.60
N LYS A 197 23.47 8.57 -2.87
CA LYS A 197 24.37 9.07 -3.91
C LYS A 197 23.64 10.11 -4.77
N GLU A 198 24.42 10.91 -5.49
CA GLU A 198 23.91 11.95 -6.39
C GLU A 198 23.09 11.36 -7.56
N VAL A 199 22.06 12.09 -7.96
CA VAL A 199 21.22 11.77 -9.13
C VAL A 199 21.04 12.99 -10.02
N THR A 200 21.05 12.77 -11.33
CA THR A 200 20.84 13.83 -12.31
C THR A 200 19.37 14.22 -12.34
N CYS A 201 19.05 15.44 -11.92
CA CYS A 201 17.74 16.03 -12.13
C CYS A 201 17.73 16.80 -13.47
N THR A 202 16.95 16.32 -14.44
CA THR A 202 16.85 16.96 -15.77
C THR A 202 15.80 18.07 -15.80
N ARG A 203 14.74 17.94 -15.00
CA ARG A 203 13.65 18.90 -14.93
C ARG A 203 13.07 18.96 -13.53
N THR A 204 12.75 20.16 -13.09
CA THR A 204 11.98 20.43 -11.88
C THR A 204 10.76 21.27 -12.25
N ALA A 205 9.62 21.00 -11.62
CA ALA A 205 8.40 21.77 -11.78
C ALA A 205 7.82 22.08 -10.40
N ILE A 206 7.12 23.20 -10.28
CA ILE A 206 6.48 23.65 -9.05
C ILE A 206 5.05 24.03 -9.42
N SER A 207 4.07 23.56 -8.64
CA SER A 207 2.69 24.03 -8.69
C SER A 207 2.43 24.94 -7.51
N ILE A 208 1.68 26.03 -7.72
CA ILE A 208 1.30 26.99 -6.68
C ILE A 208 -0.22 27.01 -6.62
N GLU A 209 -0.76 26.73 -5.44
CA GLU A 209 -2.21 26.75 -5.20
C GLU A 209 -2.56 27.83 -4.16
N PRO A 210 -3.68 28.57 -4.35
CA PRO A 210 -4.13 29.53 -3.36
C PRO A 210 -4.53 28.83 -2.07
N CYS A 211 -3.92 29.24 -0.96
CA CYS A 211 -4.29 28.73 0.36
C CYS A 211 -5.68 29.26 0.73
N LYS A 212 -6.65 28.36 0.91
CA LYS A 212 -7.96 28.73 1.46
C LYS A 212 -7.77 28.98 2.95
N GLU A 213 -8.02 30.21 3.41
CA GLU A 213 -8.12 30.47 4.85
C GLU A 213 -9.37 29.75 5.40
N ASP A 214 -9.17 28.65 6.15
CA ASP A 214 -10.23 28.05 6.95
C ASP A 214 -10.57 28.99 8.12
N ARG A 215 -11.53 29.89 7.90
CA ARG A 215 -12.23 30.58 9.00
C ARG A 215 -13.27 29.60 9.56
N ASN A 216 -13.08 29.18 10.82
CA ASN A 216 -13.86 28.21 11.63
C ASN A 216 -13.27 26.78 11.53
N GLU A 217 -12.94 26.00 12.57
CA GLU A 217 -13.59 25.80 13.86
C GLU A 217 -12.61 25.25 14.93
N SER A 218 -12.73 25.78 16.15
CA SER A 218 -12.45 25.05 17.39
C SER A 218 -13.46 23.91 17.55
N GLY A 219 -13.07 22.65 17.29
CA GLY A 219 -13.95 21.51 17.55
C GLY A 219 -13.50 20.19 16.92
N LYS A 220 -12.95 19.30 17.75
CA LYS A 220 -12.86 17.83 17.53
C LYS A 220 -12.38 17.36 16.15
N ARG A 221 -11.06 17.20 15.99
CA ARG A 221 -10.51 16.31 14.96
C ARG A 221 -10.85 14.86 15.28
N THR A 222 -11.85 14.30 14.63
CA THR A 222 -11.95 12.84 14.40
C THR A 222 -11.19 12.50 13.11
N PRO A 223 -10.26 11.54 13.11
CA PRO A 223 -9.45 11.25 11.93
C PRO A 223 -10.19 10.26 11.03
N VAL A 224 -10.96 10.76 10.07
CA VAL A 224 -11.36 9.93 8.91
C VAL A 224 -11.42 10.80 7.66
N LYS A 225 -10.32 10.83 6.89
CA LYS A 225 -10.37 10.88 5.43
C LYS A 225 -9.23 10.03 4.89
N CYS A 226 -9.59 8.89 4.31
CA CYS A 226 -8.69 8.03 3.55
C CYS A 226 -8.14 8.82 2.37
N TYR A 227 -6.83 9.04 2.34
CA TYR A 227 -6.15 9.26 1.08
C TYR A 227 -6.07 7.90 0.37
N LYS A 228 -6.79 7.77 -0.75
CA LYS A 228 -6.52 6.69 -1.69
C LYS A 228 -5.18 7.00 -2.34
N THR A 229 -4.13 6.31 -1.92
CA THR A 229 -2.94 6.11 -2.73
C THR A 229 -3.33 5.20 -3.90
N ASP A 230 -3.22 5.69 -5.12
CA ASP A 230 -3.48 4.91 -6.35
C ASP A 230 -2.37 3.88 -6.56
N LEU A 231 -2.46 2.78 -5.82
CA LEU A 231 -1.85 1.50 -6.16
C LEU A 231 -2.98 0.59 -6.59
N THR A 232 -3.43 0.79 -7.83
CA THR A 232 -4.44 -0.04 -8.48
C THR A 232 -3.88 -1.45 -8.62
N VAL A 233 -4.42 -2.38 -7.82
CA VAL A 233 -4.25 -3.81 -8.04
C VAL A 233 -5.38 -4.22 -8.97
N ASN A 234 -5.09 -4.40 -10.26
CA ASN A 234 -5.99 -5.13 -11.17
C ASN A 234 -5.92 -6.61 -10.80
N GLY A 235 -6.68 -7.00 -9.78
CA GLY A 235 -6.91 -8.36 -9.38
C GLY A 235 -8.41 -8.59 -9.27
N SER A 236 -9.00 -9.08 -10.35
CA SER A 236 -10.38 -9.58 -10.36
C SER A 236 -10.48 -10.78 -9.42
N VAL A 237 -10.92 -10.54 -8.19
CA VAL A 237 -11.51 -11.57 -7.34
C VAL A 237 -12.98 -11.23 -7.21
N SER A 238 -13.78 -11.92 -8.01
CA SER A 238 -15.24 -11.89 -7.97
C SER A 238 -15.75 -12.54 -6.69
N THR A 239 -16.02 -11.73 -5.67
CA THR A 239 -16.92 -12.11 -4.56
C THR A 239 -18.37 -12.02 -5.05
N GLN A 240 -18.91 -13.13 -5.52
CA GLN A 240 -20.35 -13.28 -5.77
C GLN A 240 -21.07 -13.50 -4.44
N THR A 241 -21.81 -12.50 -3.97
CA THR A 241 -22.83 -12.67 -2.93
C THR A 241 -24.20 -12.68 -3.58
N ASN A 242 -24.78 -13.86 -3.79
CA ASN A 242 -26.15 -14.02 -4.27
C ASN A 242 -27.15 -13.91 -3.12
N SER A 243 -28.08 -12.95 -3.21
CA SER A 243 -29.51 -13.14 -2.89
C SER A 243 -30.35 -11.90 -3.24
N PRO A 244 -31.65 -12.06 -3.55
CA PRO A 244 -32.28 -11.41 -4.69
C PRO A 244 -33.18 -10.24 -4.30
N ARG A 245 -33.33 -9.23 -5.19
CA ARG A 245 -34.54 -8.40 -5.24
C ARG A 245 -34.73 -7.68 -6.59
N LYS A 246 -35.83 -8.09 -7.24
CA LYS A 246 -36.79 -7.37 -8.09
C LYS A 246 -36.30 -6.25 -9.03
N SER A 247 -36.48 -6.55 -10.31
CA SER A 247 -36.50 -5.70 -11.49
C SER A 247 -37.60 -4.63 -11.49
N THR A 248 -37.24 -3.41 -11.86
CA THR A 248 -38.08 -2.45 -12.61
C THR A 248 -37.18 -1.57 -13.46
N SER A 249 -37.68 -1.24 -14.65
CA SER A 249 -37.05 -0.65 -15.83
C SER A 249 -36.86 0.88 -15.77
N ASP A 250 -35.92 1.40 -16.58
CA ASP A 250 -36.10 2.42 -17.65
C ASP A 250 -34.76 3.15 -17.94
N VAL A 251 -34.14 2.95 -19.12
CA VAL A 251 -34.10 3.78 -20.37
C VAL A 251 -33.43 5.18 -20.26
N VAL A 252 -32.50 5.42 -21.21
CA VAL A 252 -32.13 6.66 -21.96
C VAL A 252 -30.77 7.36 -21.67
N GLU A 253 -29.88 7.20 -22.67
CA GLU A 253 -28.91 8.09 -23.37
C GLU A 253 -28.20 9.33 -22.77
N SER A 254 -26.99 9.53 -23.36
CA SER A 254 -26.25 10.78 -23.64
C SER A 254 -25.54 11.43 -22.45
N GLU A 255 -24.32 12.00 -22.52
CA GLU A 255 -23.64 12.64 -23.65
C GLU A 255 -22.13 12.83 -23.32
N LEU A 256 -21.39 13.25 -24.34
CA LEU A 256 -19.94 13.45 -24.44
C LEU A 256 -19.37 14.58 -23.57
N SER A 257 -18.07 14.47 -23.26
CA SER A 257 -16.99 15.40 -23.70
C SER A 257 -15.97 15.86 -22.64
N ASN A 258 -14.71 15.63 -23.00
CA ASN A 258 -13.49 16.45 -22.85
C ASN A 258 -12.92 16.81 -21.47
N ILE A 259 -11.61 16.58 -21.31
CA ILE A 259 -10.59 17.64 -21.12
C ILE A 259 -9.18 17.09 -21.40
N VAL A 260 -8.40 17.92 -22.08
CA VAL A 260 -7.02 17.76 -22.57
C VAL A 260 -6.15 18.85 -21.92
N SER A 261 -4.85 18.55 -21.80
CA SER A 261 -3.67 19.39 -21.49
C SER A 261 -3.28 19.56 -20.03
#